data_AF-G4CKI0-F1
#
_entry.id   AF-G4CKI0-F1
#
_cell.length_a   1.000
_cell.length_b   1.000
_cell.length_c   1.000
_cell.angle_alpha   90.00
_cell.angle_beta   90.00
_cell.angle_gamma   90.00
#
_symmetry.space_group_name_H-M   'P 1'
#
loop_
_entity.id
_entity.type
_entity.pdbx_description
1 polymer ?
#
loop_
_entity_poly.entity_id
_entity_poly.type
_entity_poly.pdbx_seq_one_letter_code
_entity_poly.pdbx_strand_id
1 'polypeptide(L)'
;MNKPWAFNDLHGFKDFVVFVQLCAPNNFPVYEDEPPEYRWTFEKAFHDLRLGLDMAVEEKGAKPVFEQCKQLVDKAYQHYEAGEEDEGWYTLEEVHKLLKKVRTQ
;
A
#
# COMPACT_ATOMS: atom_id res chain seq x y z
N MET A 1 -1.73 -18.47 -3.30
CA MET A 1 -1.79 -17.00 -3.23
C MET A 1 -1.29 -16.59 -1.87
N ASN A 2 -0.20 -15.82 -1.80
CA ASN A 2 0.17 -15.12 -0.58
C ASN A 2 -0.89 -14.04 -0.37
N LYS A 3 -1.69 -14.17 0.70
CA LYS A 3 -2.66 -13.14 1.07
C LYS A 3 -1.95 -12.05 1.89
N PRO A 4 -2.31 -10.78 1.70
CA PRO A 4 -1.79 -9.70 2.53
C PRO A 4 -2.18 -9.94 4.00
N TRP A 5 -1.31 -9.53 4.90
CA TRP A 5 -1.50 -9.76 6.34
C TRP A 5 -2.44 -8.72 6.96
N ALA A 6 -2.51 -7.53 6.36
CA ALA A 6 -3.17 -6.35 6.92
C ALA A 6 -4.67 -6.20 6.62
N PHE A 7 -5.19 -6.84 5.57
CA PHE A 7 -6.56 -6.61 5.08
C PHE A 7 -7.07 -7.78 4.24
N ASN A 8 -8.38 -7.86 4.04
CA ASN A 8 -9.03 -8.95 3.30
C ASN A 8 -10.00 -8.47 2.20
N ASP A 9 -10.17 -7.16 2.03
CA ASP A 9 -11.05 -6.57 1.03
C ASP A 9 -10.54 -5.19 0.58
N LEU A 10 -11.18 -4.63 -0.47
CA LEU A 10 -10.86 -3.32 -1.01
C LEU A 10 -10.99 -2.18 0.03
N HIS A 11 -11.87 -2.30 1.02
CA HIS A 11 -12.02 -1.25 2.03
C HIS A 11 -10.80 -1.19 2.94
N GLY A 12 -10.42 -2.32 3.53
CA GLY A 12 -9.22 -2.45 4.35
C GLY A 12 -7.94 -2.15 3.55
N PHE A 13 -7.92 -2.50 2.26
CA PHE A 13 -6.79 -2.12 1.40
C PHE A 13 -6.62 -0.60 1.28
N LYS A 14 -7.71 0.17 1.13
CA LYS A 14 -7.61 1.64 1.07
C LYS A 14 -7.06 2.22 2.36
N ASP A 15 -7.51 1.72 3.50
CA ASP A 15 -7.01 2.16 4.81
C ASP A 15 -5.53 1.81 4.96
N PHE A 16 -5.11 0.64 4.45
CA PHE A 16 -3.72 0.24 4.45
C PHE A 16 -2.84 1.18 3.59
N VAL A 17 -3.31 1.67 2.44
CA VAL A 17 -2.56 2.68 1.66
C VAL A 17 -2.29 3.93 2.52
N VAL A 18 -3.27 4.39 3.30
CA VAL A 18 -3.11 5.53 4.21
C VAL A 18 -2.12 5.21 5.32
N PHE A 19 -2.20 4.02 5.91
CA PHE A 19 -1.23 3.57 6.91
C PHE A 19 0.20 3.61 6.39
N VAL A 20 0.46 3.04 5.20
CA VAL A 20 1.80 3.07 4.60
C VAL A 20 2.22 4.50 4.28
N GLN A 21 1.33 5.35 3.79
CA GLN A 21 1.62 6.76 3.53
C GLN A 21 2.06 7.53 4.79
N LEU A 22 1.49 7.23 5.96
CA LEU A 22 1.84 7.89 7.22
C LEU A 22 3.13 7.36 7.86
N CYS A 23 3.52 6.13 7.52
CA CYS A 23 4.63 5.43 8.17
C CYS A 23 5.88 5.32 7.29
N ALA A 24 5.75 5.30 5.97
CA ALA A 24 6.90 5.13 5.09
C ALA A 24 7.82 6.37 5.10
N PRO A 25 9.14 6.18 4.97
CA PRO A 25 9.81 4.88 4.82
C PRO A 25 10.15 4.18 6.15
N ASN A 26 10.26 4.91 7.26
CA ASN A 26 10.97 4.44 8.46
C ASN A 26 10.21 4.66 9.80
N ASN A 27 8.97 5.11 9.75
CA ASN A 27 8.14 5.45 10.90
C ASN A 27 7.02 4.43 11.16
N PHE A 28 7.26 3.17 10.78
CA PHE A 28 6.34 2.07 11.09
C PHE A 28 6.32 1.78 12.60
N PRO A 29 5.13 1.48 13.17
CA PRO A 29 5.02 1.21 14.60
C PRO A 29 5.80 -0.04 14.98
N VAL A 30 6.47 0.04 16.12
CA VAL A 30 7.15 -1.09 16.76
C VAL A 30 6.50 -1.31 18.11
N TYR A 31 5.90 -2.48 18.30
CA TYR A 31 5.31 -2.88 19.58
C TYR A 31 6.34 -3.66 20.40
N GLU A 32 6.49 -3.33 21.68
CA GLU A 32 7.53 -3.89 22.56
C GLU A 32 7.44 -5.43 22.69
N ASP A 33 6.21 -5.96 22.72
CA ASP A 33 5.94 -7.39 22.89
C ASP A 33 5.89 -8.17 21.56
N GLU A 34 6.11 -7.51 20.42
CA GLU A 34 5.94 -8.13 19.10
C GLU A 34 7.29 -8.66 18.53
N PRO A 35 7.35 -9.96 18.18
CA PRO A 35 8.52 -10.55 17.54
C PRO A 35 8.93 -9.80 16.25
N PRO A 36 10.22 -9.65 15.95
CA PRO A 36 10.70 -8.89 14.78
C PRO A 36 10.08 -9.28 13.43
N GLU A 37 9.73 -10.55 13.27
CA GLU A 37 9.08 -11.11 12.09
C GLU A 37 7.67 -10.56 11.82
N TYR A 38 6.98 -10.06 12.85
CA TYR A 38 5.64 -9.47 12.73
C TYR A 38 5.67 -7.95 12.57
N ARG A 39 6.81 -7.32 12.84
CA ARG A 39 6.97 -5.87 12.68
C ARG A 39 6.82 -5.45 11.22
N TRP A 40 6.15 -4.33 11.01
CA TRP A 40 6.09 -3.67 9.71
C TRP A 40 7.47 -3.15 9.32
N THR A 41 7.85 -3.43 8.08
CA THR A 41 9.01 -2.83 7.42
C THR A 41 8.56 -2.18 6.13
N PHE A 42 9.40 -1.29 5.59
CA PHE A 42 9.18 -0.67 4.29
C PHE A 42 8.91 -1.71 3.20
N GLU A 43 9.70 -2.78 3.15
CA GLU A 43 9.60 -3.84 2.15
C GLU A 43 8.30 -4.64 2.31
N LYS A 44 7.93 -4.99 3.55
CA LYS A 44 6.66 -5.70 3.82
C LYS A 44 5.46 -4.85 3.47
N ALA A 45 5.50 -3.57 3.81
CA ALA A 45 4.43 -2.62 3.51
C ALA A 45 4.20 -2.51 2.00
N PHE A 46 5.27 -2.31 1.22
CA PHE A 46 5.16 -2.24 -0.24
C PHE A 46 4.87 -3.58 -0.92
N HIS A 47 5.26 -4.70 -0.30
CA HIS A 47 4.79 -6.02 -0.74
C HIS A 47 3.27 -6.13 -0.62
N ASP A 48 2.71 -5.80 0.55
CA ASP A 48 1.28 -5.87 0.79
C ASP A 48 0.49 -4.83 -0.04
N LEU A 49 1.07 -3.67 -0.37
CA LEU A 49 0.45 -2.72 -1.31
C LEU A 49 0.24 -3.35 -2.71
N ARG A 50 1.23 -4.10 -3.21
CA ARG A 50 1.13 -4.79 -4.50
C ARG A 50 0.10 -5.92 -4.46
N LEU A 51 0.12 -6.73 -3.40
CA LEU A 51 -0.88 -7.79 -3.19
C LEU A 51 -2.30 -7.23 -3.08
N GLY A 52 -2.48 -6.07 -2.44
CA GLY A 52 -3.79 -5.42 -2.33
C GLY A 52 -4.35 -4.96 -3.67
N LEU A 53 -3.50 -4.57 -4.61
CA LEU A 53 -3.94 -4.25 -5.98
C LEU A 53 -4.38 -5.50 -6.75
N ASP A 54 -3.68 -6.62 -6.60
CA ASP A 54 -4.08 -7.89 -7.20
C ASP A 54 -5.43 -8.37 -6.63
N MET A 55 -5.59 -8.29 -5.30
CA MET A 55 -6.86 -8.59 -4.63
C MET A 55 -8.00 -7.67 -5.10
N ALA A 56 -7.74 -6.36 -5.26
CA ALA A 56 -8.75 -5.43 -5.75
C ALA A 56 -9.18 -5.73 -7.20
N VAL A 57 -8.26 -6.21 -8.04
CA VAL A 57 -8.56 -6.71 -9.40
C VAL A 57 -9.43 -7.96 -9.33
N GLU A 58 -9.13 -8.90 -8.43
CA GLU A 58 -9.95 -10.09 -8.23
C GLU A 58 -11.37 -9.74 -7.75
N GLU A 59 -11.49 -8.81 -6.81
CA GLU A 59 -12.78 -8.43 -6.21
C GLU A 59 -13.67 -7.61 -7.16
N LYS A 60 -13.08 -6.65 -7.90
CA LYS A 60 -13.85 -5.67 -8.71
C LYS A 60 -13.72 -5.88 -10.22
N GLY A 61 -12.95 -6.87 -10.64
CA GLY A 61 -12.53 -7.08 -12.03
C GLY A 61 -11.43 -6.11 -12.47
N ALA A 62 -10.71 -6.47 -13.52
CA ALA A 62 -9.66 -5.63 -14.09
C ALA A 62 -10.20 -4.26 -14.51
N LYS A 63 -9.48 -3.20 -14.12
CA LYS A 63 -9.79 -1.80 -14.45
C LYS A 63 -8.49 -1.03 -14.67
N PRO A 64 -8.45 -0.03 -15.59
CA PRO A 64 -7.26 0.79 -15.82
C PRO A 64 -6.72 1.47 -14.56
N VAL A 65 -7.60 1.82 -13.62
CA VAL A 65 -7.22 2.45 -12.35
C VAL A 65 -6.27 1.58 -11.51
N PHE A 66 -6.43 0.25 -11.55
CA PHE A 66 -5.57 -0.64 -10.77
C PHE A 66 -4.17 -0.74 -11.36
N GLU A 67 -4.07 -0.76 -12.69
CA GLU A 67 -2.77 -0.73 -13.38
C GLU A 67 -2.04 0.60 -13.12
N GLN A 68 -2.77 1.72 -13.18
CA GLN A 68 -2.22 3.02 -12.81
C GLN A 68 -1.72 3.05 -11.36
N CYS A 69 -2.49 2.47 -10.43
CA CYS A 69 -2.08 2.37 -9.03
C CYS A 69 -0.83 1.49 -8.86
N LYS A 70 -0.67 0.40 -9.62
CA LYS A 70 0.55 -0.44 -9.57
C LYS A 70 1.79 0.37 -9.94
N GLN A 71 1.71 1.11 -11.04
CA GLN A 71 2.80 1.98 -11.50
C GLN A 71 3.15 3.06 -10.48
N LEU A 72 2.14 3.66 -9.84
CA LEU A 72 2.34 4.66 -8.78
C LEU A 72 2.95 4.03 -7.51
N VAL A 73 2.52 2.84 -7.10
CA VAL A 73 3.12 2.14 -5.95
C VAL A 73 4.60 1.84 -6.21
N ASP A 74 4.96 1.35 -7.40
CA ASP A 74 6.37 1.12 -7.74
C ASP A 74 7.17 2.42 -7.82
N LYS A 75 6.58 3.51 -8.32
CA LYS A 75 7.20 4.83 -8.32
C LYS A 75 7.42 5.39 -6.91
N ALA A 76 6.44 5.24 -6.02
CA ALA A 76 6.57 5.66 -4.62
C ALA A 76 7.70 4.89 -3.92
N TYR A 77 7.81 3.59 -4.18
CA TYR A 77 8.92 2.77 -3.66
C TYR A 77 10.27 3.35 -4.09
N GLN A 78 10.42 3.68 -5.38
CA GLN A 78 11.65 4.27 -5.93
C GLN A 78 11.99 5.62 -5.30
N HIS A 79 10.99 6.49 -5.08
CA HIS A 79 11.20 7.77 -4.40
C HIS A 79 11.74 7.58 -2.98
N TYR A 80 11.12 6.69 -2.19
CA TYR A 80 11.58 6.41 -0.84
C TYR A 80 12.99 5.80 -0.80
N GLU A 81 13.33 4.88 -1.70
CA GLU A 81 14.69 4.34 -1.84
C GLU A 81 15.73 5.41 -2.20
N ALA A 82 15.31 6.44 -2.94
CA ALA A 82 16.15 7.58 -3.30
C ALA A 82 16.25 8.65 -2.18
N GLY A 83 15.52 8.50 -1.07
CA GLY A 83 15.41 9.50 -0.01
C GLY A 83 14.50 10.68 -0.33
N GLU A 84 13.69 10.57 -1.39
CA GLU A 84 12.73 11.59 -1.85
C GLU A 84 11.39 11.40 -1.13
N GLU A 85 11.38 11.56 0.20
CA GLU A 85 10.23 11.19 1.05
C GLU A 85 8.92 11.91 0.69
N ASP A 86 9.00 13.22 0.39
CA ASP A 86 7.82 14.02 0.00
C ASP A 86 7.22 13.51 -1.32
N GLU A 87 8.06 13.18 -2.31
CA GLU A 87 7.61 12.65 -3.59
C GLU A 87 6.99 11.26 -3.43
N GLY A 88 7.57 10.43 -2.56
CA GLY A 88 6.98 9.15 -2.15
C GLY A 88 5.59 9.33 -1.52
N TRP A 89 5.48 10.29 -0.61
CA TRP A 89 4.23 10.60 0.09
C TRP A 89 3.12 11.08 -0.86
N TYR A 90 3.43 12.03 -1.75
CA TYR A 90 2.48 12.54 -2.75
C TYR A 90 2.08 11.47 -3.75
N THR A 91 3.00 10.57 -4.11
CA THR A 91 2.69 9.46 -5.01
C THR A 91 1.71 8.47 -4.37
N LEU A 92 1.89 8.12 -3.09
CA LEU A 92 0.91 7.31 -2.35
C LEU A 92 -0.43 8.05 -2.13
N GLU A 93 -0.40 9.38 -2.01
CA GLU A 93 -1.62 10.18 -1.95
C GLU A 93 -2.48 10.00 -3.20
N GLU A 94 -1.85 10.00 -4.37
CA GLU A 94 -2.54 9.81 -5.65
C GLU A 94 -3.11 8.40 -5.79
N VAL A 95 -2.38 7.37 -5.34
CA VAL A 95 -2.92 5.99 -5.25
C VAL A 95 -4.21 5.98 -4.44
N HIS A 96 -4.19 6.58 -3.25
CA HIS A 96 -5.37 6.62 -2.38
C HIS A 96 -6.54 7.40 -3.02
N LYS A 97 -6.27 8.55 -3.66
CA LYS A 97 -7.29 9.35 -4.38
C LYS A 97 -7.94 8.55 -5.52
N LEU A 98 -7.15 7.77 -6.26
CA LEU A 98 -7.65 6.91 -7.33
C LEU A 98 -8.52 5.76 -6.78
N LEU A 99 -8.02 5.05 -5.77
CA LEU A 99 -8.75 3.94 -5.15
C LEU A 99 -10.06 4.39 -4.48
N LYS A 100 -10.10 5.58 -3.88
CA LYS A 100 -11.33 6.16 -3.31
C LYS A 100 -12.48 6.25 -4.31
N LYS A 101 -12.20 6.41 -5.61
CA LYS A 101 -13.22 6.46 -6.68
C LYS A 101 -13.81 5.09 -7.00
N VAL A 102 -13.17 4.00 -6.59
CA VAL A 102 -13.67 2.63 -6.74
C VAL A 102 -14.63 2.33 -5.60
N ARG A 103 -15.88 1.97 -5.91
CA ARG A 103 -16.89 1.67 -4.88
C ARG A 103 -16.52 0.41 -4.09
N THR A 104 -16.42 0.54 -2.77
CA THR A 104 -16.59 -0.57 -1.81
C THR A 104 -18.10 -0.78 -1.67
N GLN A 105 -18.56 -2.03 -1.63
CA GLN A 105 -20.01 -2.29 -1.54
C GLN A 105 -20.59 -1.79 -0.23
#